data_AF-A0A0L1MFG0-F1
#
_entry.id   AF-A0A0L1MFG0-F1
#
_cell.length_a   1.000
_cell.length_b   1.000
_cell.length_c   1.000
_cell.angle_alpha   90.00
_cell.angle_beta   90.00
_cell.angle_gamma   90.00
#
_symmetry.space_group_name_H-M   'P 1'
#
loop_
_entity.id
_entity.type
_entity.pdbx_description
1 polymer ?
#
loop_
_entity_poly.entity_id
_entity_poly.type
_entity_poly.pdbx_seq_one_letter_code
_entity_poly.pdbx_strand_id
1 'polypeptide(L)' 'MSDDLKPPTLATWQRLFDDKAYWQQSPDAHYSELLRIADDLLGQGAIDLDQWQILKTKADQSHKDSPAVNVAHEVDDPEA' A
#
# COMPACT_ATOMS: atom_id res chain seq x y z
N MET A 1 -10.68 17.80 -20.83
CA MET A 1 -10.93 16.35 -20.96
C MET A 1 -10.91 15.81 -19.55
N SER A 2 -12.09 15.66 -18.94
CA SER A 2 -12.20 14.95 -17.68
C SER A 2 -12.08 13.49 -18.06
N ASP A 3 -10.87 12.95 -17.94
CA ASP A 3 -10.69 11.50 -17.99
C ASP A 3 -11.71 10.92 -17.01
N ASP A 4 -12.49 9.97 -17.48
CA ASP A 4 -13.45 9.18 -16.72
C ASP A 4 -12.66 8.41 -15.66
N LEU A 5 -12.20 9.13 -14.64
CA LEU A 5 -11.43 8.63 -13.52
C LEU A 5 -12.43 7.82 -12.72
N LYS A 6 -12.61 6.58 -13.17
CA LYS A 6 -13.42 5.61 -12.47
C LYS A 6 -12.90 5.58 -11.05
N PRO A 7 -13.79 5.70 -10.06
CA PRO A 7 -13.37 5.56 -8.69
C PRO A 7 -12.58 4.26 -8.52
N PRO A 8 -11.52 4.27 -7.71
CA PRO A 8 -10.79 3.06 -7.42
C PRO A 8 -11.73 2.04 -6.78
N THR A 9 -11.51 0.77 -7.11
CA THR A 9 -12.28 -0.36 -6.58
C THR A 9 -11.38 -1.23 -5.71
N LEU A 10 -11.96 -2.17 -4.98
CA LEU A 10 -11.18 -3.14 -4.21
C LEU A 10 -10.20 -3.92 -5.12
N ALA A 11 -10.57 -4.18 -6.38
CA ALA A 11 -9.67 -4.78 -7.37
C ALA A 11 -8.48 -3.87 -7.71
N THR A 12 -8.67 -2.55 -7.72
CA THR A 12 -7.58 -1.58 -7.89
C THR A 12 -6.58 -1.69 -6.74
N TRP A 13 -7.08 -1.75 -5.50
CA TRP A 13 -6.24 -1.93 -4.31
C TRP A 13 -5.47 -3.25 -4.37
N GLN A 14 -6.14 -4.35 -4.69
CA GLN A 14 -5.52 -5.67 -4.78
C GLN A 14 -4.45 -5.76 -5.86
N ARG A 15 -4.70 -5.16 -7.03
CA ARG A 15 -3.73 -5.13 -8.13
C ARG A 15 -2.48 -4.35 -7.76
N LEU A 16 -2.64 -3.21 -7.08
CA LEU A 16 -1.51 -2.44 -6.58
C LEU A 16 -0.73 -3.24 -5.53
N PHE A 17 -1.43 -3.89 -4.60
CA PHE A 17 -0.82 -4.70 -3.55
C PHE A 17 0.02 -5.87 -4.13
N ASP A 18 -0.46 -6.50 -5.20
CA ASP A 18 0.25 -7.60 -5.87
C ASP A 18 1.41 -7.12 -6.78
N ASP A 19 1.52 -5.81 -7.04
CA ASP A 19 2.57 -5.22 -7.88
C ASP A 19 3.93 -5.19 -7.16
N LYS A 20 4.57 -6.36 -7.11
CA LYS A 20 5.88 -6.56 -6.49
C LYS A 20 6.97 -5.71 -7.14
N ALA A 21 6.86 -5.44 -8.44
CA ALA A 21 7.84 -4.62 -9.14
C ALA A 21 7.80 -3.18 -8.65
N TYR A 22 6.60 -2.61 -8.45
CA TYR A 22 6.46 -1.28 -7.88
C TYR A 22 6.83 -1.25 -6.39
N TRP A 23 6.45 -2.28 -5.63
CA TRP A 23 6.84 -2.42 -4.22
C TRP A 23 8.36 -2.47 -4.02
N GLN A 24 9.10 -3.19 -4.88
CA GLN A 24 10.56 -3.26 -4.80
C GLN A 24 11.24 -1.95 -5.21
N GLN A 25 10.71 -1.27 -6.23
CA GLN A 25 11.30 -0.03 -6.75
C GLN A 25 11.02 1.17 -5.85
N SER A 26 9.84 1.23 -5.23
CA SER A 26 9.39 2.40 -4.48
C SER A 26 8.41 1.99 -3.38
N PRO A 27 8.90 1.37 -2.30
CA PRO A 27 8.06 0.81 -1.25
C PRO A 27 7.25 1.86 -0.48
N ASP A 28 7.81 3.04 -0.21
CA ASP A 28 7.08 4.14 0.44
C ASP A 28 5.95 4.69 -0.44
N ALA A 29 6.21 4.82 -1.75
CA ALA A 29 5.20 5.28 -2.70
C ALA A 29 4.10 4.24 -2.91
N HIS A 30 4.49 2.96 -2.97
CA HIS A 30 3.56 1.83 -3.02
C HIS A 30 2.65 1.80 -1.79
N TYR A 31 3.23 1.92 -0.59
CA TYR A 31 2.47 1.98 0.66
C TYR A 31 1.53 3.18 0.73
N SER A 32 2.02 4.38 0.39
CA SER A 32 1.21 5.59 0.41
C SER A 32 0.00 5.51 -0.52
N GLU A 33 0.17 4.90 -1.70
CA GLU A 33 -0.92 4.73 -2.66
C GLU A 33 -1.92 3.64 -2.23
N LEU A 34 -1.46 2.57 -1.56
CA LEU A 34 -2.36 1.58 -0.93
C LEU A 34 -3.26 2.21 0.13
N LEU A 35 -2.71 3.12 0.95
CA LEU A 35 -3.49 3.86 1.95
C LEU A 35 -4.50 4.79 1.28
N ARG A 36 -4.05 5.57 0.28
CA ARG A 36 -4.91 6.49 -0.46
C ARG A 36 -6.11 5.79 -1.07
N ILE A 37 -5.88 4.64 -1.72
CA ILE A 37 -6.96 3.83 -2.30
C ILE A 37 -7.89 3.27 -1.21
N ALA A 38 -7.36 2.81 -0.07
CA ALA A 38 -8.19 2.32 1.02
C ALA A 38 -9.11 3.43 1.58
N ASP A 39 -8.57 4.64 1.81
CA ASP A 39 -9.35 5.80 2.26
C ASP A 39 -10.43 6.21 1.24
N ASP A 40 -10.10 6.16 -0.05
CA ASP A 40 -11.05 6.46 -1.12
C ASP A 40 -12.19 5.41 -1.16
N LEU A 41 -11.87 4.12 -1.01
CA LEU A 41 -12.86 3.04 -0.92
C LEU A 41 -13.80 3.21 0.27
N LEU A 42 -13.28 3.62 1.43
CA LEU A 42 -14.08 3.91 2.62
C LEU A 42 -14.96 5.16 2.38
N GLY A 43 -14.40 6.23 1.81
CA GLY A 43 -15.10 7.47 1.51
C GLY A 43 -16.24 7.30 0.51
N GLN A 44 -16.11 6.35 -0.42
CA GLN A 44 -17.16 5.97 -1.36
C GLN A 44 -18.21 5.01 -0.77
N GLY A 45 -17.95 4.41 0.39
CA GLY A 45 -18.77 3.33 0.95
C GLY A 45 -18.64 2.00 0.19
N ALA A 46 -17.56 1.81 -0.56
CA ALA A 46 -17.27 0.54 -1.25
C ALA A 46 -16.78 -0.55 -0.28
N ILE A 47 -16.27 -0.14 0.88
CA ILE A 47 -15.87 -1.00 1.99
C ILE A 47 -16.31 -0.38 3.32
N ASP A 48 -16.49 -1.21 4.34
CA ASP A 48 -16.74 -0.77 5.70
C ASP A 48 -15.44 -0.47 6.47
N LEU A 49 -15.56 0.14 7.65
CA LEU A 49 -14.43 0.50 8.52
C LEU A 49 -13.57 -0.72 8.91
N ASP A 50 -14.18 -1.88 9.16
CA ASP A 50 -13.48 -3.12 9.48
C ASP A 50 -12.61 -3.60 8.29
N GLN A 51 -13.19 -3.59 7.09
CA GLN A 51 -12.47 -3.92 5.87
C GLN A 51 -11.32 -2.93 5.61
N TRP A 52 -11.55 -1.63 5.82
CA TRP A 52 -10.51 -0.61 5.73
C TRP A 52 -9.35 -0.89 6.70
N GLN A 53 -9.63 -1.23 7.96
CA GLN A 53 -8.59 -1.58 8.93
C GLN A 53 -7.78 -2.81 8.49
N ILE A 54 -8.43 -3.81 7.90
CA ILE A 54 -7.75 -4.99 7.33
C ILE A 54 -6.81 -4.58 6.18
N LEU A 55 -7.28 -3.74 5.25
CA LEU A 55 -6.45 -3.25 4.14
C LEU A 55 -5.25 -2.46 4.65
N LYS A 56 -5.46 -1.57 5.62
CA LYS A 56 -4.40 -0.77 6.23
C LYS A 56 -3.34 -1.64 6.91
N THR A 57 -3.78 -2.66 7.64
CA THR A 57 -2.88 -3.60 8.33
C THR A 57 -2.04 -4.40 7.33
N LYS A 58 -2.64 -4.86 6.22
CA LYS A 58 -1.91 -5.56 5.15
C LYS A 58 -0.86 -4.65 4.49
N ALA A 59 -1.21 -3.39 4.22
CA ALA A 59 -0.28 -2.42 3.66
C ALA A 59 0.90 -2.15 4.62
N ASP A 60 0.63 -1.97 5.91
CA ASP A 60 1.65 -1.76 6.94
C ASP A 60 2.60 -2.96 7.08
N GLN A 61 2.07 -4.18 7.11
CA GLN A 61 2.88 -5.39 7.13
C GLN A 61 3.76 -5.51 5.89
N SER A 62 3.22 -5.21 4.70
CA SER A 62 3.98 -5.23 3.45
C SER A 62 5.05 -4.15 3.37
N HIS A 63 4.84 -2.99 4.00
CA HIS A 63 5.84 -1.92 4.05
C HIS A 63 6.98 -2.27 5.02
N LYS A 64 6.67 -2.89 6.15
CA LYS A 64 7.67 -3.40 7.11
C LYS A 64 8.55 -4.50 6.54
N ASP A 65 7.99 -5.37 5.70
CA ASP A 65 8.73 -6.44 5.02
C ASP A 65 9.54 -5.91 3.82
N SER A 66 9.46 -4.60 3.53
CA SER A 66 10.09 -4.02 2.36
C SER A 66 11.62 -4.16 2.37
N PRO A 67 12.24 -4.45 1.20
CA PRO A 67 13.69 -4.44 1.08
C PRO A 67 14.34 -3.12 1.51
N ALA A 68 13.70 -1.96 1.32
CA ALA A 68 14.27 -0.69 1.75
C ALA A 68 14.31 -0.54 3.29
N VAL A 69 13.25 -0.98 3.97
CA VAL A 69 13.18 -0.97 5.45
C VAL A 69 14.17 -1.99 6.03
N ASN A 70 14.25 -3.17 5.43
CA ASN A 70 15.18 -4.21 5.85
C ASN A 70 16.65 -3.80 5.65
N VAL A 71 16.99 -3.17 4.52
CA VAL A 71 18.34 -2.63 4.29
C VAL A 71 18.65 -1.48 5.25
N ALA A 72 17.69 -0.58 5.53
CA ALA A 72 17.86 0.48 6.51
C ALA A 72 18.10 -0.07 7.93
N HIS A 73 17.50 -1.20 8.28
CA HIS A 73 17.73 -1.87 9.56
C HIS A 73 19.10 -2.56 9.61
N GLU A 74 19.54 -3.19 8.51
CA GLU A 74 20.85 -3.86 8.43
C GLU A 74 22.02 -2.87 8.54
N VAL A 75 21.88 -1.63 8.07
CA VAL A 75 22.95 -0.61 8.14
C VAL A 75 23.05 0.09 9.50
N ASP A 76 22.05 -0.02 10.36
CA ASP A 76 22.05 0.55 11.72
C ASP A 76 22.62 -0.42 12.78
N ASP A 77 22.91 -1.68 12.39
CA ASP A 77 23.65 -2.68 13.17
C ASP A 77 25.12 -2.77 12.66
N PRO A 78 26.05 -1.90 13.11
CA PRO A 78 27.45 -1.95 12.70
C PRO A 78 28.27 -3.10 13.34
N GLU A 79 27.63 -4.14 13.90
CA GLU A 79 28.29 -5.23 14.65
C GLU A 79 28.08 -6.65 14.07
N ALA A 80 27.94 -6.80 12.74
CA ALA A 80 28.01 -8.11 12.08
C ALA A 80 29.45 -8.54 11.74
#